data_AF-A0A973NTS1-F1
#
_entry.id   AF-A0A973NTS1-F1
#
_cell.length_a   1.000
_cell.length_b   1.000
_cell.length_c   1.000
_cell.angle_alpha   90.00
_cell.angle_beta   90.00
_cell.angle_gamma   90.00
#
_symmetry.space_group_name_H-M   'P 1'
#
loop_
_entity.id
_entity.type
_entity.pdbx_description
1 polymer ?
#
loop_
_entity_poly.entity_id
_entity_poly.type
_entity_poly.pdbx_seq_one_letter_code
_entity_poly.pdbx_strand_id
1 'polypeptide(L)'
;MTTPACTTRSPTPSAPGSLTQAIAEGIEPTSAAADTIVTELAGEYAKVFGRPDDSELRHWLLHRLNVANDPEVERYWKLLSEINSWPIPDSIAPVFEWFIKAVQAQIARQATPQAR
;
A
#
# COMPACT_ATOMS: atom_id res chain seq x y z
N MET A 1 -1.69 -42.93 -17.99
CA MET A 1 -2.60 -41.80 -17.66
C MET A 1 -2.63 -41.63 -16.15
N THR A 2 -1.87 -40.68 -15.59
CA THR A 2 -2.13 -40.12 -14.24
C THR A 2 -1.46 -38.75 -14.17
N THR A 3 -2.26 -37.71 -14.00
CA THR A 3 -1.84 -36.31 -13.83
C THR A 3 -1.64 -36.04 -12.34
N PRO A 4 -0.60 -35.32 -11.88
CA PRO A 4 -0.52 -34.92 -10.48
C PRO A 4 -1.51 -33.77 -10.20
N ALA A 5 -2.24 -33.90 -9.10
CA ALA A 5 -3.15 -32.88 -8.61
C ALA A 5 -2.39 -31.63 -8.18
N CYS A 6 -2.85 -30.46 -8.65
CA CYS A 6 -2.36 -29.16 -8.21
C CYS A 6 -2.76 -28.97 -6.73
N THR A 7 -1.79 -29.01 -5.82
CA THR A 7 -2.01 -28.70 -4.40
C THR A 7 -2.31 -27.21 -4.26
N THR A 8 -3.58 -26.86 -4.08
CA THR A 8 -4.00 -25.53 -3.67
C THR A 8 -3.40 -25.21 -2.30
N ARG A 9 -2.46 -24.26 -2.25
CA ARG A 9 -1.92 -23.73 -1.00
C ARG A 9 -3.01 -22.91 -0.31
N SER A 10 -3.47 -23.35 0.86
CA SER A 10 -4.40 -22.57 1.68
C SER A 10 -3.77 -21.24 2.12
N PRO A 11 -4.56 -20.15 2.22
CA PRO A 11 -4.07 -18.88 2.75
C PRO A 11 -3.82 -19.02 4.26
N THR A 12 -2.58 -18.76 4.68
CA THR A 12 -2.21 -18.52 6.08
C THR A 12 -2.96 -17.29 6.61
N PRO A 13 -3.38 -17.25 7.89
CA PRO A 13 -3.91 -16.03 8.48
C PRO A 13 -2.82 -14.96 8.49
N SER A 14 -3.03 -13.90 7.71
CA SER A 14 -2.13 -12.74 7.62
C SER A 14 -2.08 -11.96 8.94
N ALA A 15 -0.96 -11.26 9.14
CA ALA A 15 -0.80 -10.14 10.08
C ALA A 15 -2.03 -9.20 10.07
N PRO A 16 -2.28 -8.40 11.14
CA PRO A 16 -3.37 -7.41 11.16
C PRO A 16 -3.49 -6.68 9.81
N GLY A 17 -4.72 -6.65 9.31
CA GLY A 17 -5.07 -6.80 7.90
C GLY A 17 -4.25 -5.99 6.91
N SER A 18 -3.84 -6.66 5.83
CA SER A 18 -3.27 -6.02 4.64
C SER A 18 -4.06 -4.77 4.24
N LEU A 19 -3.41 -3.79 3.63
CA LEU A 19 -4.05 -2.54 3.17
C LEU A 19 -5.34 -2.80 2.36
N THR A 20 -5.34 -3.87 1.55
CA THR A 20 -6.50 -4.35 0.80
C THR A 20 -7.68 -4.76 1.70
N GLN A 21 -7.41 -5.40 2.84
CA GLN A 21 -8.43 -5.76 3.82
C GLN A 21 -8.99 -4.53 4.53
N ALA A 22 -8.13 -3.59 4.93
CA ALA A 22 -8.57 -2.34 5.54
C ALA A 22 -9.52 -1.54 4.63
N ILE A 23 -9.20 -1.52 3.32
CA ILE A 23 -10.06 -0.92 2.30
C ILE A 23 -11.38 -1.70 2.16
N ALA A 24 -11.33 -3.03 2.13
CA ALA A 24 -12.52 -3.87 2.02
C ALA A 24 -13.45 -3.75 3.25
N GLU A 25 -12.88 -3.51 4.43
CA GLU A 25 -13.61 -3.25 5.68
C GLU A 25 -14.12 -1.80 5.79
N GLY A 26 -13.80 -0.93 4.82
CA GLY A 26 -14.26 0.45 4.80
C GLY A 26 -13.56 1.33 5.85
N ILE A 27 -12.33 0.99 6.25
CA ILE A 27 -11.56 1.82 7.17
C ILE A 27 -11.22 3.15 6.46
N GLU A 28 -11.66 4.26 7.05
CA GLU A 28 -11.36 5.59 6.54
C GLU A 28 -9.86 5.90 6.68
N PRO A 29 -9.18 6.39 5.63
CA PRO A 29 -7.74 6.65 5.64
C PRO A 29 -7.33 7.72 6.66
N THR A 30 -8.26 8.58 7.07
CA THR A 30 -8.01 9.63 8.07
C THR A 30 -8.22 9.17 9.51
N SER A 31 -8.72 7.94 9.73
CA SER A 31 -9.05 7.40 11.05
C SER A 31 -7.82 6.98 11.88
N ALA A 32 -8.00 6.84 13.19
CA ALA A 32 -6.96 6.31 14.08
C ALA A 32 -6.62 4.82 13.80
N ALA A 33 -7.57 4.06 13.24
CA ALA A 33 -7.30 2.70 12.81
C ALA A 33 -6.32 2.68 11.62
N ALA A 34 -6.51 3.60 10.66
CA ALA A 34 -5.59 3.78 9.55
C ALA A 34 -4.18 4.20 10.02
N ASP A 35 -4.05 5.02 11.07
CA ASP A 35 -2.75 5.40 11.63
C ASP A 35 -1.91 4.20 12.09
N THR A 36 -2.56 3.22 12.72
CA THR A 36 -1.87 1.99 13.17
C THR A 36 -1.30 1.24 11.97
N ILE A 37 -2.12 1.06 10.93
CA ILE A 37 -1.74 0.35 9.69
C ILE A 37 -0.59 1.09 8.98
N VAL A 38 -0.71 2.41 8.83
CA VAL A 38 0.32 3.23 8.17
C VAL A 38 1.62 3.21 8.96
N THR A 39 1.56 3.24 10.30
CA THR A 39 2.75 3.21 11.15
C THR A 39 3.49 1.89 11.01
N GLU A 40 2.78 0.76 11.03
CA GLU A 40 3.38 -0.56 10.79
C GLU A 40 4.03 -0.63 9.41
N LEU A 41 3.32 -0.23 8.36
CA LEU A 41 3.85 -0.23 7.00
C LEU A 41 5.05 0.70 6.85
N ALA A 42 5.01 1.90 7.40
CA ALA A 42 6.14 2.81 7.37
C ALA A 42 7.37 2.20 8.06
N GLY A 43 7.19 1.50 9.17
CA GLY A 43 8.27 0.74 9.83
C GLY A 43 8.87 -0.36 8.94
N GLU A 44 8.05 -1.07 8.15
CA GLU A 44 8.55 -2.04 7.17
C GLU A 44 9.31 -1.37 6.02
N TYR A 45 8.84 -0.22 5.53
CA TYR A 45 9.59 0.60 4.57
C TYR A 45 10.93 1.07 5.16
N ALA A 46 10.94 1.51 6.42
CA ALA A 46 12.15 1.93 7.12
C ALA A 46 13.22 0.80 7.10
N LYS A 47 12.80 -0.42 7.43
CA LYS A 47 13.65 -1.62 7.42
C LYS A 47 14.17 -1.96 6.03
N VAL A 48 13.26 -2.06 5.04
CA VAL A 48 13.61 -2.47 3.66
C VAL A 48 14.56 -1.46 3.00
N PHE A 49 14.36 -0.17 3.26
CA PHE A 49 15.16 0.89 2.65
C PHE A 49 16.32 1.38 3.53
N GLY A 50 16.53 0.79 4.71
CA GLY A 50 17.62 1.14 5.62
C GLY A 50 17.54 2.59 6.13
N ARG A 51 16.34 3.09 6.40
CA ARG A 51 16.07 4.47 6.83
C ARG A 51 15.56 4.50 8.27
N PRO A 52 15.80 5.60 9.02
CA PRO A 52 15.16 5.81 10.31
C PRO A 52 13.64 5.94 10.15
N ASP A 53 12.89 5.47 11.15
CA ASP A 53 11.43 5.54 11.17
C ASP A 53 10.94 6.89 11.73
N ASP A 54 11.18 7.98 11.00
CA ASP A 54 10.94 9.36 11.45
C ASP A 54 9.99 10.15 10.54
N SER A 55 9.86 11.46 10.79
CA SER A 55 9.04 12.36 9.98
C SER A 55 9.57 12.53 8.56
N GLU A 56 10.88 12.48 8.35
CA GLU A 56 11.49 12.53 7.02
C GLU A 56 11.12 11.28 6.21
N LEU A 57 11.08 10.11 6.86
CA LEU A 57 10.58 8.89 6.23
C LEU A 57 9.13 9.04 5.77
N ARG A 58 8.26 9.74 6.51
CA ARG A 58 6.85 9.93 6.10
C ARG A 58 6.75 10.79 4.84
N HIS A 59 7.52 11.86 4.75
CA HIS A 59 7.58 12.70 3.54
C HIS A 59 8.19 11.94 2.35
N TRP A 60 9.25 11.19 2.59
CA TRP A 60 9.88 10.34 1.57
C TRP A 60 8.92 9.24 1.07
N LEU A 61 8.19 8.59 1.99
CA LEU A 61 7.20 7.57 1.65
C LEU A 61 6.07 8.18 0.83
N LEU A 62 5.55 9.34 1.22
CA LEU A 62 4.54 10.06 0.45
C LEU A 62 5.00 10.35 -0.97
N HIS A 63 6.23 10.85 -1.15
CA HIS A 63 6.78 11.08 -2.48
C HIS A 63 6.86 9.78 -3.29
N ARG A 64 7.36 8.70 -2.68
CA ARG A 64 7.48 7.39 -3.32
C ARG A 64 6.12 6.83 -3.75
N LEU A 65 5.09 6.97 -2.93
CA LEU A 65 3.74 6.50 -3.24
C LEU A 65 3.12 7.30 -4.39
N ASN A 66 3.35 8.61 -4.46
CA ASN A 66 2.88 9.42 -5.59
C ASN A 66 3.53 9.00 -6.91
N VAL A 67 4.83 8.70 -6.91
CA VAL A 67 5.53 8.17 -8.10
C VAL A 67 5.01 6.77 -8.46
N ALA A 68 4.71 5.93 -7.47
CA ALA A 68 4.17 4.60 -7.72
C ALA A 68 2.72 4.63 -8.26
N ASN A 69 1.96 5.66 -7.93
CA ASN A 69 0.58 5.88 -8.40
C ASN A 69 0.50 6.68 -9.71
N ASP A 70 1.56 6.69 -10.52
CA ASP A 70 1.57 7.40 -11.80
C ASP A 70 0.65 6.69 -12.82
N PRO A 71 -0.42 7.35 -13.33
CA PRO A 71 -1.34 6.75 -14.30
C PRO A 71 -0.66 6.30 -15.60
N GLU A 72 0.43 6.97 -16.01
CA GLU A 72 1.17 6.60 -17.23
C GLU A 72 1.94 5.29 -17.03
N VAL A 73 2.45 5.04 -15.82
CA VAL A 73 3.09 3.76 -15.49
C VAL A 73 2.06 2.63 -15.51
N GLU A 74 0.86 2.85 -14.93
CA GLU A 74 -0.22 1.86 -14.98
C GLU A 74 -0.63 1.56 -16.44
N ARG A 75 -0.79 2.61 -17.26
CA ARG A 75 -1.13 2.47 -18.68
C ARG A 75 -0.05 1.70 -19.44
N TYR A 76 1.22 2.00 -19.18
CA TYR A 76 2.35 1.27 -19.77
C TYR A 76 2.28 -0.22 -19.45
N TRP A 77 2.02 -0.61 -18.20
CA TRP A 77 1.91 -2.02 -17.81
C TRP A 77 0.71 -2.73 -18.43
N LYS A 78 -0.43 -2.04 -18.56
CA LYS A 78 -1.61 -2.59 -19.25
C LYS A 78 -1.31 -2.84 -20.74
N LEU A 79 -0.67 -1.87 -21.41
CA LEU A 79 -0.24 -2.03 -22.81
C LEU A 79 0.78 -3.15 -22.98
N LEU A 80 1.76 -3.23 -22.07
CA LEU A 80 2.76 -4.29 -22.11
C LEU A 80 2.11 -5.67 -21.95
N SER A 81 1.10 -5.79 -21.09
CA SER A 81 0.36 -7.04 -20.90
C SER A 81 -0.41 -7.43 -22.16
N GLU A 82 -1.06 -6.46 -22.81
CA GLU A 82 -1.79 -6.67 -24.06
C GLU A 82 -0.87 -7.15 -25.19
N ILE A 83 0.27 -6.47 -25.41
CA ILE A 83 1.26 -6.83 -26.43
C ILE A 83 1.80 -8.24 -26.22
N ASN A 84 2.01 -8.64 -24.96
CA ASN A 84 2.57 -9.95 -24.62
C ASN A 84 1.51 -11.04 -24.42
N SER A 85 0.22 -10.74 -24.64
CA SER A 85 -0.88 -11.66 -24.34
C SER A 85 -0.87 -12.18 -22.90
N TRP A 86 -0.40 -11.35 -21.96
CA TRP A 86 -0.49 -11.62 -20.52
C TRP A 86 -1.82 -11.12 -19.97
N PRO A 87 -2.30 -11.69 -18.85
CA PRO A 87 -3.45 -11.14 -18.14
C PRO A 87 -3.23 -9.67 -17.81
N ILE A 88 -4.23 -8.83 -18.13
CA ILE A 88 -4.19 -7.41 -17.81
C ILE A 88 -4.39 -7.28 -16.29
N PRO A 89 -3.45 -6.65 -15.56
CA PRO A 89 -3.57 -6.49 -14.12
C PRO A 89 -4.72 -5.53 -13.77
N ASP A 90 -5.44 -5.85 -12.68
CA ASP A 90 -6.38 -4.93 -12.07
C ASP A 90 -5.68 -3.65 -11.60
N SER A 91 -6.43 -2.55 -11.57
CA SER A 91 -5.87 -1.28 -11.09
C SER A 91 -5.59 -1.36 -9.60
N ILE A 92 -4.35 -1.05 -9.22
CA ILE A 92 -3.93 -0.91 -7.82
C ILE A 92 -3.98 0.55 -7.35
N ALA A 93 -4.39 1.48 -8.22
CA ALA A 93 -4.48 2.90 -7.90
C ALA A 93 -5.34 3.20 -6.65
N PRO A 94 -6.49 2.54 -6.42
CA PRO A 94 -7.28 2.78 -5.20
C PRO A 94 -6.53 2.48 -3.90
N VAL A 95 -5.62 1.50 -3.93
CA VAL A 95 -4.78 1.14 -2.78
C VAL A 95 -3.76 2.24 -2.51
N PHE A 96 -3.10 2.75 -3.56
CA PHE A 96 -2.16 3.85 -3.42
C PHE A 96 -2.84 5.15 -3.01
N GLU A 97 -3.99 5.48 -3.57
CA GLU A 97 -4.77 6.66 -3.19
C GLU A 97 -5.17 6.63 -1.71
N TRP A 98 -5.64 5.49 -1.22
CA TRP A 98 -5.95 5.31 0.20
C TRP A 98 -4.70 5.53 1.05
N PHE A 99 -3.57 4.93 0.67
CA PHE A 99 -2.34 5.02 1.44
C PHE A 99 -1.76 6.44 1.46
N ILE A 100 -1.78 7.12 0.31
CA ILE A 100 -1.39 8.52 0.17
C ILE A 100 -2.20 9.40 1.12
N LYS A 101 -3.54 9.26 1.12
CA LYS A 101 -4.44 10.01 2.02
C LYS A 101 -4.12 9.75 3.49
N ALA A 102 -3.84 8.50 3.85
CA ALA A 102 -3.55 8.13 5.22
C ALA A 102 -2.20 8.69 5.70
N VAL A 103 -1.15 8.62 4.88
CA VAL A 103 0.16 9.22 5.17
C VAL A 103 0.06 10.75 5.26
N GLN A 104 -0.68 11.40 4.36
CA GLN A 104 -0.93 12.85 4.42
C GLN A 104 -1.62 13.25 5.72
N ALA A 105 -2.64 12.48 6.15
CA ALA A 105 -3.35 12.73 7.39
C ALA A 105 -2.43 12.58 8.61
N GLN A 106 -1.55 11.56 8.61
CA GLN A 106 -0.57 11.36 9.68
C GLN A 106 0.45 12.50 9.75
N ILE A 107 0.99 12.95 8.61
CA ILE A 107 1.91 14.10 8.55
C ILE A 107 1.22 15.37 9.08
N ALA A 108 -0.01 15.64 8.65
CA ALA A 108 -0.77 16.81 9.10
C ALA A 108 -1.02 16.80 10.62
N ARG A 109 -1.32 15.62 11.19
CA ARG A 109 -1.46 15.43 12.64
C ARG A 109 -0.14 15.66 13.38
N GLN A 110 0.98 15.17 12.85
CA GLN A 110 2.30 15.36 13.46
C GLN A 110 2.76 16.83 13.41
N ALA A 111 2.41 17.56 12.35
CA ALA A 111 2.72 18.97 12.20
C ALA A 111 1.88 19.89 13.11
N THR A 112 0.73 19.40 13.60
CA THR A 112 -0.12 20.12 14.55
C THR A 112 0.09 19.49 15.92
N PRO A 113 0.97 20.03 16.81
CA PRO A 113 1.07 19.50 18.16
C PRO A 113 -0.31 19.66 18.79
N GLN A 114 -0.98 18.54 19.11
CA GLN A 114 -2.20 18.58 19.90
C GLN A 114 -1.84 19.25 21.24
N ALA A 115 -2.30 20.48 21.42
CA ALA A 115 -2.19 21.20 22.68
C ALA A 115 -2.93 20.37 23.74
N ARG A 116 -2.16 19.95 24.73
CA ARG A 116 -2.61 19.19 25.90
C ARG A 116 -3.43 20.07 26.83
#